data_AF-A0A7V1YJ73-F1
#
_entry.id   AF-A0A7V1YJ73-F1
#
_cell.length_a   1.000
_cell.length_b   1.000
_cell.length_c   1.000
_cell.angle_alpha   90.00
_cell.angle_beta   90.00
_cell.angle_gamma   90.00
#
_symmetry.space_group_name_H-M   'P 1'
#
loop_
_entity.id
_entity.type
_entity.pdbx_description
1 polymer ?
#
loop_
_entity_poly.entity_id
_entity_poly.type
_entity_poly.pdbx_seq_one_letter_code
_entity_poly.pdbx_strand_id
1 'polypeptide(L)'
;LSTEEGRAMLREARRFGDPPPHLVITGGDPLKRPDLWDLIGAAVEQGFGVSLAPSGTVLLTREVIGRLAAAGIQSMSLSLDGSTAERHDAFRGVPGCFEVTLRAARWVRPHRPVIR
;
A
#
# COMPACT_ATOMS: atom_id res chain seq x y z
N LEU A 1 -1.25 16.29 -5.41
CA LEU A 1 -2.26 16.55 -4.37
C LEU A 1 -1.55 16.85 -3.06
N SER A 2 -1.83 18.00 -2.46
CA SER A 2 -1.51 18.27 -1.05
C SER A 2 -2.25 17.28 -0.13
N THR A 3 -1.93 17.30 1.17
CA THR A 3 -2.67 16.52 2.18
C THR A 3 -4.14 16.92 2.23
N GLU A 4 -4.41 18.23 2.13
CA GLU A 4 -5.76 18.77 2.15
C GLU A 4 -6.56 18.33 0.94
N GLU A 5 -5.97 18.42 -0.26
CA GLU A 5 -6.59 17.95 -1.50
C GLU A 5 -6.85 16.43 -1.46
N GLY A 6 -5.92 15.66 -0.89
CA GLY A 6 -6.11 14.22 -0.68
C GLY A 6 -7.31 13.92 0.24
N ARG A 7 -7.43 14.64 1.35
CA ARG A 7 -8.59 14.51 2.25
C ARG A 7 -9.90 14.97 1.60
N ALA A 8 -9.86 16.02 0.77
CA ALA A 8 -11.02 16.48 0.01
C ALA A 8 -11.48 15.41 -1.00
N MET A 9 -10.54 14.80 -1.72
CA MET A 9 -10.83 13.69 -2.63
C MET A 9 -11.50 12.50 -1.91
N LEU A 10 -11.04 12.15 -0.70
CA LEU A 10 -11.70 11.09 0.10
C LEU A 10 -13.16 11.45 0.44
N ARG A 11 -13.42 12.70 0.85
CA ARG A 11 -14.79 13.16 1.14
C ARG A 11 -15.68 13.11 -0.10
N GLU A 12 -15.14 13.46 -1.26
CA GLU A 12 -15.86 13.37 -2.54
C GLU A 12 -16.12 11.91 -2.94
N ALA A 13 -15.12 11.04 -2.81
CA ALA A 13 -15.26 9.62 -3.09
C ALA A 13 -16.29 8.94 -2.19
N ARG A 14 -16.54 9.45 -0.97
CA ARG A 14 -17.57 8.88 -0.08
C ARG A 14 -18.98 9.03 -0.66
N ARG A 15 -19.19 9.99 -1.56
CA ARG A 15 -20.47 10.24 -2.25
C ARG A 15 -20.85 9.15 -3.25
N PHE A 16 -19.94 8.21 -3.58
CA PHE A 16 -20.26 7.05 -4.43
C PHE A 16 -21.23 6.06 -3.76
N GLY A 17 -21.48 6.17 -2.45
CA GLY A 17 -22.53 5.42 -1.76
C GLY A 17 -22.01 4.37 -0.79
N ASP A 18 -22.91 3.47 -0.38
CA ASP A 18 -22.66 2.35 0.53
C ASP A 18 -22.86 1.00 -0.21
N PRO A 19 -21.87 0.08 -0.18
CA PRO A 19 -20.56 0.22 0.46
C PRO A 19 -19.68 1.26 -0.27
N PRO A 20 -18.75 1.92 0.43
CA PRO A 20 -17.81 2.84 -0.18
C PRO A 20 -16.88 2.11 -1.18
N PRO A 21 -16.34 2.81 -2.19
CA PRO A 21 -15.40 2.21 -3.14
C PRO A 21 -14.14 1.71 -2.44
N HIS A 22 -13.45 0.75 -3.06
CA HIS A 22 -12.14 0.31 -2.57
C HIS A 22 -11.04 1.27 -3.05
N LEU A 23 -10.20 1.74 -2.14
CA LEU A 23 -9.10 2.65 -2.45
C LEU A 23 -7.79 1.89 -2.59
N VAL A 24 -7.08 2.13 -3.70
CA VAL A 24 -5.73 1.63 -3.90
C VAL A 24 -4.77 2.81 -3.91
N ILE A 25 -3.95 2.94 -2.88
CA ILE A 25 -2.94 3.99 -2.77
C ILE A 25 -1.69 3.52 -3.52
N THR A 26 -1.36 4.24 -4.59
CA THR A 26 -0.24 3.94 -5.50
C THR A 26 0.59 5.21 -5.77
N GLY A 27 1.32 5.24 -6.89
CA GLY A 27 2.12 6.37 -7.36
C GLY A 27 3.44 5.85 -7.92
N GLY A 28 4.54 6.53 -7.57
CA GLY A 28 5.86 5.89 -7.61
C GLY A 28 6.00 4.90 -6.45
N ASP A 29 6.55 5.35 -5.33
CA ASP A 29 6.53 4.58 -4.08
C ASP A 29 5.70 5.34 -3.03
N PRO A 30 4.49 4.88 -2.67
CA PRO A 30 3.66 5.57 -1.71
C PRO A 30 4.32 5.70 -0.33
N LEU A 31 5.27 4.81 0.03
CA LEU A 31 6.02 4.92 1.29
C LEU A 31 6.91 6.16 1.37
N LYS A 32 7.19 6.83 0.24
CA LYS A 32 7.94 8.09 0.21
C LYS A 32 7.08 9.31 0.53
N ARG A 33 5.76 9.15 0.60
CA ARG A 33 4.83 10.24 0.87
C ARG A 33 4.80 10.56 2.37
N PRO A 34 5.18 11.78 2.81
CA PRO A 34 5.31 12.10 4.25
C PRO A 34 3.99 11.97 5.03
N ASP A 35 2.87 12.30 4.40
CA ASP A 35 1.51 12.27 4.95
C ASP A 35 0.75 10.97 4.63
N LEU A 36 1.45 9.89 4.25
CA LEU A 36 0.81 8.61 3.89
C LEU A 36 -0.09 8.08 5.01
N TRP A 37 0.42 8.07 6.25
CA TRP A 37 -0.29 7.52 7.40
C TRP A 37 -1.57 8.28 7.71
N ASP A 38 -1.53 9.60 7.57
CA ASP A 38 -2.68 10.48 7.76
C ASP A 38 -3.79 10.20 6.75
N LEU A 39 -3.41 9.92 5.49
CA LEU A 39 -4.36 9.61 4.42
C LEU A 39 -4.95 8.20 4.56
N ILE A 40 -4.13 7.21 4.96
CA ILE A 40 -4.62 5.87 5.28
C ILE A 40 -5.63 5.95 6.42
N GLY A 41 -5.27 6.61 7.53
CA GLY A 41 -6.16 6.79 8.69
C GLY A 41 -7.47 7.47 8.29
N ALA A 42 -7.39 8.58 7.56
CA ALA A 42 -8.58 9.31 7.10
C ALA A 42 -9.49 8.47 6.18
N ALA A 43 -8.92 7.58 5.36
CA ALA A 43 -9.69 6.68 4.50
C ALA A 43 -10.36 5.57 5.33
N VAL A 44 -9.61 4.93 6.23
CA VAL A 44 -10.14 3.86 7.08
C VAL A 44 -11.23 4.39 8.03
N GLU A 45 -11.06 5.58 8.61
CA GLU A 45 -12.06 6.25 9.46
C GLU A 45 -13.37 6.53 8.71
N GLN A 46 -13.31 6.78 7.41
CA GLN A 46 -14.49 7.01 6.55
C GLN A 46 -15.13 5.70 6.06
N GLY A 47 -14.59 4.54 6.45
CA GLY A 47 -15.12 3.21 6.14
C GLY A 47 -14.64 2.63 4.81
N PHE A 48 -13.68 3.27 4.13
CA PHE A 48 -13.12 2.72 2.89
C PHE A 48 -12.33 1.44 3.15
N GLY A 49 -12.46 0.46 2.26
CA GLY A 49 -11.43 -0.56 2.09
C GLY A 49 -10.18 0.06 1.48
N VAL A 50 -9.00 -0.23 2.03
CA VAL A 50 -7.75 0.38 1.60
C VAL A 50 -6.69 -0.69 1.30
N SER A 51 -6.08 -0.60 0.13
CA SER A 51 -4.88 -1.35 -0.24
C SER A 51 -3.75 -0.42 -0.63
N LEU A 52 -2.51 -0.90 -0.48
CA LEU A 52 -1.31 -0.17 -0.86
C LEU A 52 -0.54 -0.95 -1.93
N ALA A 53 0.03 -0.26 -2.93
CA ALA A 53 0.99 -0.84 -3.86
C ALA A 53 2.38 -0.22 -3.61
N PRO A 54 3.15 -0.68 -2.60
CA PRO A 54 4.50 -0.18 -2.34
C PRO A 54 5.50 -0.65 -3.41
N SER A 55 6.55 0.14 -3.61
CA SER A 55 7.69 -0.32 -4.41
C SER A 55 8.59 -1.28 -3.61
N GLY A 56 9.25 -2.21 -4.29
CA GLY A 56 10.24 -3.13 -3.70
C GLY A 56 11.56 -2.44 -3.36
N THR A 57 11.53 -1.41 -2.51
CA THR A 57 12.71 -0.64 -2.11
C THR A 57 13.10 -0.93 -0.65
N VAL A 58 14.25 -0.41 -0.22
CA VAL A 58 14.70 -0.52 1.19
C VAL A 58 13.71 0.05 2.22
N LEU A 59 12.73 0.86 1.80
CA LEU A 59 11.67 1.38 2.66
C LEU A 59 10.65 0.29 3.06
N LEU A 60 10.50 -0.76 2.26
CA LEU A 60 9.55 -1.85 2.52
C LEU A 60 10.13 -2.84 3.53
N THR A 61 10.18 -2.43 4.80
CA THR A 61 10.69 -3.25 5.91
C THR A 61 9.55 -4.01 6.60
N ARG A 62 9.91 -5.03 7.40
CA ARG A 62 8.95 -5.78 8.22
C ARG A 62 8.17 -4.87 9.18
N GLU A 63 8.84 -3.87 9.75
CA GLU A 63 8.23 -2.90 10.65
C GLU A 63 7.21 -2.03 9.91
N VAL A 64 7.55 -1.55 8.72
CA VAL A 64 6.63 -0.77 7.87
C VAL A 64 5.40 -1.60 7.49
N ILE A 65 5.58 -2.88 7.13
CA ILE A 65 4.46 -3.78 6.86
C ILE A 65 3.56 -3.96 8.09
N GLY A 66 4.15 -4.11 9.28
CA GLY A 66 3.40 -4.18 10.53
C GLY A 66 2.61 -2.91 10.82
N ARG A 67 3.24 -1.74 10.60
CA ARG A 67 2.59 -0.44 10.76
C ARG A 67 1.45 -0.22 9.76
N LEU A 68 1.61 -0.67 8.52
CA LEU A 68 0.55 -0.65 7.51
C LEU A 68 -0.66 -1.50 7.94
N ALA A 69 -0.42 -2.73 8.42
CA ALA A 69 -1.49 -3.58 8.92
C ALA A 69 -2.19 -2.95 10.14
N ALA A 70 -1.43 -2.36 11.06
CA ALA A 70 -1.99 -1.63 12.22
C ALA A 70 -2.78 -0.39 11.82
N ALA A 71 -2.42 0.27 10.72
CA ALA A 71 -3.15 1.41 10.16
C ALA A 71 -4.46 1.01 9.44
N GLY A 72 -4.76 -0.29 9.33
CA GLY A 72 -6.03 -0.80 8.80
C GLY A 72 -6.05 -1.08 7.30
N ILE A 73 -4.90 -1.15 6.62
CA ILE A 73 -4.91 -1.62 5.22
C ILE A 73 -5.32 -3.10 5.17
N GLN A 74 -6.11 -3.45 4.17
CA GLN A 74 -6.65 -4.80 3.99
C GLN A 74 -5.70 -5.70 3.20
N SER A 75 -4.95 -5.12 2.26
CA SER A 75 -3.99 -5.85 1.44
C SER A 75 -2.90 -4.95 0.89
N MET A 76 -1.82 -5.58 0.41
CA MET A 76 -0.81 -4.91 -0.40
C MET A 76 -0.58 -5.66 -1.71
N SER A 77 -0.26 -4.91 -2.76
CA SER A 77 0.19 -5.45 -4.04
C SER A 77 1.70 -5.36 -4.15
N LEU A 78 2.35 -6.47 -4.49
CA LEU A 78 3.79 -6.59 -4.67
C LEU A 78 4.06 -6.95 -6.13
N SER A 79 4.88 -6.15 -6.84
CA SER A 79 5.18 -6.41 -8.24
C SER A 79 6.30 -7.43 -8.39
N LEU A 80 6.10 -8.46 -9.21
CA LEU A 80 7.12 -9.43 -9.62
C LEU A 80 7.15 -9.50 -11.14
N ASP A 81 7.98 -8.65 -11.75
CA ASP A 81 8.07 -8.49 -13.20
C ASP A 81 9.15 -9.37 -13.87
N GLY A 82 9.67 -10.37 -13.16
CA GLY A 82 10.70 -11.28 -13.68
C GLY A 82 10.77 -12.57 -12.88
N SER A 83 11.09 -13.67 -13.56
CA SER A 83 11.17 -15.01 -12.95
C SER A 83 12.47 -15.27 -12.17
N THR A 84 13.44 -14.37 -12.28
CA THR A 84 14.72 -14.40 -11.57
C THR A 84 15.06 -13.00 -11.06
N ALA A 85 15.95 -12.91 -10.06
CA ALA A 85 16.43 -11.63 -9.54
C ALA A 85 17.03 -10.75 -10.65
N GLU A 86 17.89 -11.32 -11.50
CA GLU A 86 18.52 -10.60 -12.61
C GLU A 86 17.48 -9.98 -13.57
N ARG A 87 16.47 -10.75 -13.98
CA ARG A 87 15.42 -10.26 -14.89
C ARG A 87 14.54 -9.20 -14.25
N HIS A 88 14.14 -9.44 -13.00
CA HIS A 88 13.26 -8.53 -12.28
C HIS A 88 13.97 -7.20 -11.99
N ASP A 89 15.18 -7.25 -11.45
CA ASP A 89 15.97 -6.07 -11.11
C ASP A 89 16.33 -5.27 -12.38
N ALA A 90 16.66 -5.94 -13.49
CA ALA A 90 16.92 -5.30 -14.78
C ALA A 90 15.66 -4.62 -15.36
N PHE A 91 14.51 -5.28 -15.30
CA PHE A 91 13.23 -4.69 -15.74
C PHE A 91 12.86 -3.46 -14.91
N ARG A 92 13.08 -3.52 -13.59
CA ARG A 92 12.71 -2.46 -12.65
C ARG A 92 13.77 -1.35 -12.55
N GLY A 93 14.99 -1.59 -13.03
CA GLY A 93 16.11 -0.67 -12.91
C GLY A 93 16.60 -0.45 -11.48
N VAL A 94 16.29 -1.38 -10.56
CA VAL A 94 16.63 -1.27 -9.13
C VAL A 94 17.32 -2.56 -8.67
N PRO A 95 18.64 -2.54 -8.41
CA PRO A 95 19.35 -3.70 -7.89
C PRO A 95 18.79 -4.15 -6.53
N GLY A 96 18.55 -5.46 -6.38
CA GLY A 96 18.08 -6.11 -5.17
C GLY A 96 16.57 -6.01 -4.91
N CYS A 97 15.77 -5.39 -5.80
CA CYS A 97 14.34 -5.22 -5.55
C CYS A 97 13.54 -6.53 -5.59
N PHE A 98 14.03 -7.55 -6.31
CA PHE A 98 13.45 -8.89 -6.29
C PHE A 98 13.47 -9.50 -4.88
N GLU A 99 14.64 -9.49 -4.23
CA GLU A 99 14.80 -10.06 -2.89
C GLU A 99 14.06 -9.25 -1.82
N VAL A 100 13.99 -7.92 -1.96
CA VAL A 100 13.12 -7.10 -1.12
C VAL A 100 11.66 -7.55 -1.26
N THR A 101 11.19 -7.72 -2.49
CA THR A 101 9.80 -8.10 -2.79
C THR A 101 9.46 -9.48 -2.22
N LEU A 102 10.33 -10.48 -2.40
CA LEU A 102 10.13 -11.81 -1.83
C LEU A 102 10.14 -11.82 -0.30
N ARG A 103 11.01 -11.03 0.34
CA ARG A 103 11.00 -10.87 1.79
C ARG A 103 9.71 -10.22 2.28
N ALA A 104 9.25 -9.17 1.62
CA ALA A 104 7.99 -8.52 1.94
C ALA A 104 6.81 -9.51 1.85
N ALA A 105 6.73 -10.31 0.78
CA ALA A 105 5.70 -11.33 0.61
C ALA A 105 5.67 -12.36 1.76
N ARG A 106 6.83 -12.71 2.33
CA ARG A 106 6.95 -13.62 3.48
C ARG A 106 6.53 -12.97 4.81
N TRP A 107 6.65 -11.64 4.92
CA TRP A 107 6.28 -10.91 6.14
C TRP A 107 4.78 -10.61 6.21
N VAL A 108 4.13 -10.47 5.05
CA VAL A 108 2.67 -10.33 4.98
C VAL A 108 2.03 -11.58 5.55
N ARG A 109 1.22 -11.39 6.60
CA ARG A 109 0.40 -12.45 7.17
C ARG A 109 -0.96 -12.44 6.48
N PRO A 110 -1.62 -13.61 6.32
CA PRO A 110 -3.00 -13.66 5.86
C PRO A 110 -3.88 -12.79 6.76
N HIS A 111 -4.51 -11.79 6.16
CA HIS A 111 -5.50 -10.98 6.86
C HIS A 111 -6.71 -11.86 7.16
N ARG A 112 -7.05 -12.03 8.45
CA ARG A 112 -8.33 -12.63 8.84
C ARG A 112 -9.32 -11.48 8.99
N PRO A 113 -10.28 -11.32 8.07
CA PRO A 113 -11.28 -10.28 8.24
C PRO A 113 -12.03 -10.53 9.54
N VAL A 114 -12.11 -9.52 10.39
CA VAL A 114 -13.05 -9.51 11.51
C VAL A 114 -14.41 -9.26 10.87
N ILE A 115 -15.17 -10.34 10.64
CA ILE A 115 -16.58 -10.24 10.28
C ILE A 115 -17.26 -9.63 11.50
N ARG A 116 -17.64 -8.35 11.40
CA ARG A 116 -18.51 -7.68 12.35
C ARG A 116 -19.95 -7.80 11.88
#